data_AF-A0A0F4JT08-F1
#
_entry.id   AF-A0A0F4JT08-F1
#
_cell.length_a   1.000
_cell.length_b   1.000
_cell.length_c   1.000
_cell.angle_alpha   90.00
_cell.angle_beta   90.00
_cell.angle_gamma   90.00
#
_symmetry.space_group_name_H-M   'P 1'
#
loop_
_entity.id
_entity.type
_entity.pdbx_description
1 polymer ?
#
loop_
_entity_poly.entity_id
_entity_poly.type
_entity_poly.pdbx_seq_one_letter_code
_entity_poly.pdbx_strand_id
1 'polypeptide(L)'
;MTEPLPAIVLIGHGMVGQRYLEALAERGATATHRVTVLCEEPRPAYDRVHLSSYFSGSSPEELSLTPAGFMAEHGIELHLGDPAESVDR
;
A
#
# COMPACT_ATOMS: atom_id res chain seq x y z
N MET A 1 30.08 -7.55 -0.98
CA MET A 1 28.97 -6.73 -1.50
C MET A 1 27.74 -7.60 -1.44
N THR A 2 26.74 -7.26 -0.62
CA THR A 2 25.49 -8.01 -0.56
C THR A 2 24.73 -7.75 -1.86
N GLU A 3 24.26 -8.80 -2.53
CA GLU A 3 23.40 -8.62 -3.70
C GLU A 3 22.13 -7.87 -3.30
N PRO A 4 21.61 -6.99 -4.17
CA PRO A 4 20.38 -6.27 -3.87
C PRO A 4 19.24 -7.26 -3.68
N LEU A 5 18.39 -7.01 -2.68
CA LEU A 5 17.21 -7.82 -2.43
C LEU A 5 16.31 -7.83 -3.69
N PRO A 6 15.67 -8.95 -4.01
CA PRO A 6 14.66 -9.00 -5.07
C PRO A 6 13.57 -7.94 -4.82
N ALA A 7 13.09 -7.31 -5.89
CA ALA A 7 12.09 -6.25 -5.80
C ALA A 7 10.67 -6.79 -6.02
N ILE A 8 9.73 -6.31 -5.22
CA ILE A 8 8.28 -6.45 -5.44
C ILE A 8 7.72 -5.05 -5.64
N VAL A 9 7.12 -4.81 -6.81
CA VAL A 9 6.42 -3.56 -7.10
C VAL A 9 4.91 -3.83 -7.12
N LEU A 10 4.18 -3.17 -6.23
CA LEU A 10 2.72 -3.19 -6.19
C LEU A 10 2.19 -1.94 -6.89
N ILE A 11 1.38 -2.12 -7.93
CA ILE A 11 0.71 -1.02 -8.64
C ILE A 11 -0.73 -0.92 -8.14
N GLY A 12 -1.05 0.20 -7.51
CA GLY A 12 -2.36 0.51 -6.92
C GLY A 12 -2.43 0.18 -5.43
N HIS A 13 -2.74 1.20 -4.61
CA HIS A 13 -2.89 1.08 -3.17
C HIS A 13 -4.36 1.13 -2.72
N GLY A 14 -5.19 0.25 -3.30
CA GLY A 14 -6.58 0.04 -2.86
C GLY A 14 -6.71 -0.98 -1.73
N MET A 15 -7.95 -1.35 -1.39
CA MET A 15 -8.25 -2.32 -0.32
C MET A 15 -7.51 -3.65 -0.51
N VAL A 16 -7.46 -4.17 -1.75
CA VAL A 16 -6.76 -5.42 -2.07
C VAL A 16 -5.24 -5.26 -1.93
N GLY A 17 -4.70 -4.11 -2.36
CA GLY A 17 -3.28 -3.79 -2.23
C GLY A 17 -2.83 -3.77 -0.78
N GLN A 18 -3.59 -3.10 0.10
CA GLN A 18 -3.31 -3.09 1.54
C GLN A 18 -3.33 -4.52 2.14
N ARG A 19 -4.34 -5.34 1.82
CA ARG A 19 -4.41 -6.73 2.29
C ARG A 19 -3.26 -7.59 1.79
N TYR A 20 -2.80 -7.35 0.57
CA TYR A 20 -1.61 -8.02 0.04
C TYR A 20 -0.34 -7.64 0.82
N LEU A 21 -0.16 -6.37 1.15
CA LEU A 21 0.99 -5.91 1.94
C LEU A 21 0.98 -6.47 3.37
N GLU A 22 -0.19 -6.53 4.01
CA GLU A 22 -0.36 -7.21 5.31
C GLU A 22 0.06 -8.67 5.22
N ALA A 23 -0.44 -9.41 4.22
CA ALA A 23 -0.05 -10.80 4.02
C ALA A 23 1.45 -10.98 3.69
N LEU A 24 2.07 -10.05 2.97
CA LEU A 24 3.52 -10.07 2.72
C LEU A 24 4.30 -9.89 4.01
N ALA A 25 3.91 -8.91 4.84
CA ALA A 25 4.54 -8.63 6.12
C ALA A 25 4.40 -9.82 7.10
N GLU A 26 3.19 -10.38 7.23
CA GLU A 26 2.90 -11.56 8.06
C GLU A 26 3.75 -12.78 7.67
N ARG A 27 4.06 -12.93 6.37
CA ARG A 27 4.89 -14.02 5.84
C ARG A 27 6.39 -13.72 5.91
N GLY A 28 6.79 -12.56 6.42
CA GLY A 28 8.19 -12.13 6.50
C GLY A 28 8.81 -11.77 5.15
N ALA A 29 8.01 -11.59 4.10
CA ALA A 29 8.51 -11.30 2.76
C ALA A 29 9.18 -9.91 2.69
N THR A 30 8.71 -8.95 3.48
CA THR A 30 9.28 -7.60 3.57
C THR A 30 10.69 -7.57 4.15
N ALA A 31 11.12 -8.62 4.86
CA ALA A 31 12.51 -8.76 5.34
C ALA A 31 13.47 -9.31 4.27
N THR A 32 12.93 -9.90 3.20
CA THR A 32 13.69 -10.59 2.14
C THR A 32 13.56 -9.93 0.77
N HIS A 33 12.61 -9.01 0.62
CA HIS A 33 12.34 -8.29 -0.62
C HIS A 33 12.25 -6.81 -0.35
N ARG A 34 12.70 -5.99 -1.31
CA ARG A 34 12.39 -4.57 -1.32
C ARG A 34 10.98 -4.39 -1.90
N VAL A 35 10.08 -3.78 -1.13
CA VAL A 35 8.68 -3.59 -1.54
C VAL A 35 8.39 -2.11 -1.80
N THR A 36 7.96 -1.81 -3.02
CA THR A 36 7.57 -0.46 -3.44
C THR A 36 6.12 -0.48 -3.94
N VAL A 37 5.34 0.51 -3.55
CA VAL A 37 3.94 0.68 -3.94
C VAL A 37 3.82 1.97 -4.73
N LEU A 38 3.35 1.88 -5.98
CA LEU A 38 3.01 3.03 -6.81
C LEU A 38 1.49 3.21 -6.80
N CYS A 39 1.02 4.40 -6.45
CA CYS A 39 -0.40 4.68 -6.31
C CYS A 39 -0.75 6.03 -6.95
N GLU A 40 -1.64 6.00 -7.94
CA GLU A 40 -2.17 7.21 -8.58
C GLU A 40 -2.93 8.10 -7.58
N GLU A 41 -3.67 7.51 -6.65
CA GLU A 41 -4.43 8.29 -5.68
C GLU A 41 -3.51 9.01 -4.70
N PRO A 42 -3.84 10.26 -4.31
CA PRO A 42 -3.02 11.05 -3.39
C PRO A 42 -3.21 10.63 -1.91
N ARG A 43 -3.80 9.45 -1.66
CA ARG A 43 -4.19 8.96 -0.34
C ARG A 43 -3.88 7.46 -0.21
N PRO A 44 -3.48 6.99 1.00
CA PRO A 44 -3.37 5.56 1.29
C PRO A 44 -4.70 4.82 1.13
N ALA A 45 -4.66 3.49 1.19
CA ALA A 45 -5.85 2.66 1.04
C ALA A 45 -6.93 3.01 2.08
N TYR A 46 -8.18 3.08 1.61
CA TYR A 46 -9.36 3.31 2.43
C TYR A 46 -10.53 2.42 1.98
N ASP A 47 -11.52 2.26 2.85
CA ASP A 47 -12.70 1.44 2.61
C ASP A 47 -13.63 2.13 1.59
N ARG A 48 -13.51 1.73 0.34
CA ARG A 48 -14.35 2.21 -0.75
C ARG A 48 -15.76 1.62 -0.73
N VAL A 49 -15.94 0.46 -0.10
CA VAL A 49 -17.26 -0.18 0.02
C VAL A 49 -18.14 0.66 0.93
N HIS A 50 -17.57 1.16 2.03
CA HIS A 50 -18.29 1.98 2.99
C HIS A 50 -18.14 3.50 2.77
N LEU A 51 -17.56 3.94 1.64
CA LEU A 51 -17.31 5.36 1.38
C LEU A 51 -18.56 6.25 1.50
N SER A 52 -19.75 5.71 1.22
CA SER A 52 -21.01 6.45 1.39
C SER A 52 -21.26 6.92 2.84
N SER A 53 -20.68 6.26 3.85
CA SER A 53 -20.81 6.65 5.26
C SER A 53 -20.14 7.99 5.57
N TYR A 54 -19.20 8.43 4.74
CA TYR A 54 -18.58 9.75 4.83
C TYR A 54 -19.63 10.88 4.79
N PHE A 55 -20.66 10.73 3.95
CA PHE A 55 -21.76 11.70 3.85
C PHE A 55 -22.71 11.68 5.06
N SER A 56 -22.64 10.62 5.88
CA SER A 56 -23.39 10.50 7.14
C SER A 56 -22.56 10.83 8.39
N GLY A 57 -21.34 11.34 8.22
CA GLY A 57 -20.50 11.85 9.31
C GLY A 57 -19.29 10.99 9.68
N SER A 58 -19.01 9.89 8.96
CA SER A 58 -17.75 9.16 9.15
C SER A 58 -16.55 10.03 8.79
N SER A 59 -15.46 9.90 9.54
CA SER A 59 -14.22 10.62 9.26
C SER A 59 -13.34 9.87 8.23
N PRO A 60 -12.41 10.56 7.55
CA PRO A 60 -11.43 9.89 6.68
C PRO A 60 -10.58 8.85 7.42
N GLU A 61 -10.27 9.11 8.70
CA GLU A 61 -9.51 8.20 9.55
C GLU A 61 -10.28 6.89 9.81
N GLU A 62 -11.60 6.97 10.01
CA GLU A 62 -12.46 5.80 10.19
C GLU A 62 -12.55 4.93 8.92
N LEU A 63 -12.35 5.54 7.76
CA LEU A 63 -12.30 4.83 6.48
C LEU A 63 -10.89 4.33 6.13
N SER A 64 -9.85 4.74 6.87
CA SER A 64 -8.47 4.32 6.57
C SER A 64 -8.30 2.81 6.78
N LEU A 65 -7.75 2.14 5.77
CA LEU A 65 -7.37 0.73 5.87
C LEU A 65 -5.90 0.54 6.18
N THR A 66 -5.08 1.58 6.06
CA THR A 66 -3.65 1.53 6.36
C THR A 66 -3.45 1.93 7.83
N PRO A 67 -3.02 0.99 8.70
CA PRO A 67 -2.71 1.34 10.08
C PRO A 67 -1.58 2.37 10.14
N ALA A 68 -1.64 3.29 11.11
CA ALA A 68 -0.61 4.29 11.29
C ALA A 68 0.75 3.63 11.51
N GLY A 69 1.77 4.03 10.75
CA GLY A 69 3.13 3.51 10.87
C GLY A 69 3.39 2.18 10.16
N PHE A 70 2.37 1.46 9.68
CA PHE A 70 2.51 0.13 9.06
C PHE A 70 3.58 0.07 7.96
N MET A 71 3.57 1.05 7.05
CA MET A 71 4.54 1.09 5.95
C MET A 71 5.98 1.21 6.45
N ALA A 72 6.21 2.09 7.44
CA ALA A 72 7.53 2.31 8.02
C ALA A 72 7.98 1.09 8.84
N GLU A 73 7.08 0.49 9.62
CA GLU A 73 7.33 -0.72 10.42
C GLU A 73 7.83 -1.88 9.54
N HIS A 74 7.24 -2.04 8.36
CA HIS A 74 7.57 -3.13 7.45
C HIS A 74 8.51 -2.74 6.30
N GLY A 75 9.10 -1.54 6.32
CA GLY A 75 10.04 -1.09 5.29
C GLY A 75 9.43 -1.03 3.87
N ILE A 76 8.14 -0.74 3.77
CA ILE A 76 7.42 -0.60 2.50
C ILE A 76 7.50 0.86 2.03
N GLU A 77 7.98 1.06 0.80
CA GLU A 77 8.02 2.38 0.16
C GLU A 77 6.67 2.67 -0.52
N LEU A 78 5.94 3.69 -0.06
CA LEU A 78 4.65 4.09 -0.65
C LEU A 78 4.77 5.42 -1.39
N HIS A 79 4.51 5.40 -2.69
CA HIS A 79 4.46 6.57 -3.55
C HIS A 79 3.00 6.89 -3.90
N LEU A 80 2.50 8.01 -3.36
CA LEU A 80 1.15 8.52 -3.63
C LEU A 80 1.20 9.59 -4.72
N GLY A 81 0.15 9.68 -5.55
CA GLY A 81 0.13 10.59 -6.69
C GLY A 81 1.10 10.18 -7.82
N ASP A 82 1.52 8.92 -7.85
CA ASP A 82 2.53 8.38 -8.77
C ASP A 82 1.94 7.22 -9.59
N PRO A 83 1.24 7.52 -10.71
CA PRO A 83 0.63 6.50 -11.55
C PRO A 83 1.68 5.71 -12.34
N ALA A 84 1.57 4.39 -12.33
CA ALA A 84 2.33 3.56 -13.26
C ALA A 84 1.66 3.57 -14.65
N GLU A 85 2.29 4.19 -15.64
CA GLU A 85 1.71 4.39 -16.98
C GLU A 85 2.06 3.27 -17.98
N SER A 86 3.16 2.56 -17.76
CA SER A 86 3.64 1.52 -18.67
C SER A 86 4.45 0.45 -17.94
N VAL A 87 4.55 -0.74 -18.56
CA VAL A 87 5.40 -1.85 -18.10
C VAL A 87 6.12 -2.42 -19.32
N ASP A 88 7.45 -2.37 -19.30
CA ASP A 88 8.32 -2.99 -20.30
C ASP A 88 8.78 -4.36 -19.78
N ARG A 89 8.65 -5.42 -20.59
CA ARG A 89 8.78 -6.82 -20.16
C ARG A 89 9.79 -7.60 -20.99
#